data_AF-A0A6A5TU15-F1
#
_entry.id   AF-A0A6A5TU15-F1
#
_cell.length_a   1.000
_cell.length_b   1.000
_cell.length_c   1.000
_cell.angle_alpha   90.00
_cell.angle_beta   90.00
_cell.angle_gamma   90.00
#
_symmetry.space_group_name_H-M   'P 1'
#
loop_
_entity.id
_entity.type
_entity.pdbx_description
1 polymer ?
#
loop_
_entity_poly.entity_id
_entity_poly.type
_entity_poly.pdbx_seq_one_letter_code
_entity_poly.pdbx_strand_id
1 'polypeptide(L)'
;MAIVEVGPERKKFHIHKALLTHHSEYFRKALSGPWIEAQESVVKLSDVDPEAFGTFASWLYTGKYSFGDVEWEDDMERLGASVGIYLPCVKAYELGDRLLADEYRRTANNALAKQLVDELLFGREDFYKLVIYAFEHIAEDRIVLQFLVDYFCKFPNYEILGESPMGTEEIALRQELPRAYMLRVIHEKCDPRLLGFCNGERDERERCYLEHAGEKEQAKCPKLHMDFDEREGLAHFK
;
A
#
# COMPACT_ATOMS: atom_id res chain seq x y z
N MET A 1 2.57 -25.95 -15.67
CA MET A 1 1.92 -24.64 -15.84
C MET A 1 0.56 -24.66 -15.15
N ALA A 2 0.10 -23.54 -14.62
CA ALA A 2 -1.27 -23.34 -14.14
C ALA A 2 -1.89 -22.13 -14.87
N ILE A 3 -3.20 -22.12 -15.02
CA ILE A 3 -3.97 -21.01 -15.60
C ILE A 3 -4.69 -20.29 -14.46
N VAL A 4 -4.54 -18.98 -14.38
CA VAL A 4 -5.34 -18.15 -13.48
C VAL A 4 -6.29 -17.31 -14.33
N GLU A 5 -7.59 -17.49 -14.16
CA GLU A 5 -8.64 -16.71 -14.81
C GLU A 5 -9.05 -15.56 -13.87
N VAL A 6 -8.82 -14.32 -14.29
CA VAL A 6 -8.96 -13.13 -13.43
C VAL A 6 -10.02 -12.17 -13.96
N GLY A 7 -10.82 -11.62 -13.06
CA GLY A 7 -11.85 -10.63 -13.33
C GLY A 7 -13.09 -11.20 -14.04
N PRO A 8 -14.10 -10.35 -14.31
CA PRO A 8 -15.36 -10.77 -14.92
C PRO A 8 -15.18 -11.33 -16.34
N GLU A 9 -14.21 -10.79 -17.10
CA GLU A 9 -13.88 -11.24 -18.45
C GLU A 9 -12.98 -12.49 -18.48
N ARG A 10 -12.57 -13.00 -17.30
CA ARG A 10 -11.71 -14.19 -17.16
C ARG A 10 -10.42 -14.09 -17.96
N LYS A 11 -9.72 -12.96 -17.86
CA LYS A 11 -8.40 -12.79 -18.46
C LYS A 11 -7.47 -13.90 -17.95
N LYS A 12 -6.83 -14.61 -18.88
CA LYS A 12 -6.02 -15.80 -18.58
C LYS A 12 -4.56 -15.45 -18.39
N PHE A 13 -4.00 -15.87 -17.26
CA PHE A 13 -2.57 -15.79 -16.96
C PHE A 13 -1.98 -17.19 -16.89
N HIS A 14 -0.96 -17.45 -17.72
CA HIS A 14 -0.24 -18.71 -17.73
C HIS A 14 1.02 -18.59 -16.86
N ILE A 15 0.99 -19.19 -15.67
CA ILE A 15 2.05 -19.02 -14.67
C ILE A 15 2.60 -20.38 -14.24
N HIS A 16 3.90 -20.43 -13.91
CA HIS A 16 4.49 -21.63 -13.34
C HIS A 16 3.88 -21.94 -11.97
N LYS A 17 3.29 -23.14 -11.84
CA LYS A 17 2.69 -23.65 -10.59
C LYS A 17 3.64 -23.52 -9.40
N ALA A 18 4.93 -23.79 -9.62
CA ALA A 18 5.96 -23.67 -8.60
C ALA A 18 6.06 -22.24 -8.03
N LEU A 19 6.02 -21.21 -8.87
CA LEU A 19 6.07 -19.81 -8.42
C LEU A 19 4.83 -19.44 -7.58
N LEU A 20 3.64 -19.77 -8.09
CA LEU A 20 2.38 -19.51 -7.40
C LEU A 20 2.36 -20.17 -6.00
N THR A 21 2.67 -21.46 -5.93
CA THR A 21 2.62 -22.22 -4.67
C THR A 21 3.77 -21.91 -3.70
N HIS A 22 4.89 -21.39 -4.22
CA HIS A 22 6.00 -20.94 -3.38
C HIS A 22 5.68 -19.62 -2.68
N HIS A 23 5.21 -18.61 -3.42
CA HIS A 23 5.00 -17.26 -2.90
C HIS A 23 3.58 -16.97 -2.38
N SER A 24 2.61 -17.89 -2.51
CA SER A 24 1.24 -17.70 -2.04
C SER A 24 0.68 -18.96 -1.39
N GLU A 25 0.28 -18.84 -0.12
CA GLU A 25 -0.38 -19.92 0.61
C GLU A 25 -1.79 -20.21 0.04
N TYR A 26 -2.46 -19.20 -0.50
CA TYR A 26 -3.74 -19.37 -1.22
C TYR A 26 -3.55 -20.32 -2.41
N PHE A 27 -2.59 -20.04 -3.29
CA PHE A 27 -2.33 -20.89 -4.44
C PHE A 27 -1.77 -22.25 -4.03
N ARG A 28 -0.95 -22.33 -2.99
CA ARG A 28 -0.48 -23.62 -2.45
C ARG A 28 -1.65 -24.53 -2.08
N LYS A 29 -2.64 -23.99 -1.36
CA LYS A 29 -3.85 -24.73 -0.96
C LYS A 29 -4.73 -25.07 -2.16
N ALA A 30 -4.96 -24.12 -3.07
CA ALA A 30 -5.80 -24.32 -4.25
C ALA A 30 -5.21 -25.37 -5.22
N LEU A 31 -3.90 -25.38 -5.40
CA LEU A 31 -3.22 -26.15 -6.45
C LEU A 31 -2.56 -27.45 -5.95
N SER A 32 -2.43 -27.66 -4.64
CA SER A 32 -1.84 -28.89 -4.07
C SER A 32 -2.84 -29.77 -3.32
N GLY A 33 -4.09 -29.34 -3.21
CA GLY A 33 -5.15 -30.09 -2.54
C GLY A 33 -5.88 -31.10 -3.44
N PRO A 34 -6.93 -31.76 -2.93
CA PRO A 34 -7.78 -32.67 -3.71
C PRO A 34 -8.81 -31.97 -4.62
N TRP A 35 -8.80 -30.63 -4.64
CA TRP A 35 -9.81 -29.79 -5.31
C TRP A 35 -9.69 -29.82 -6.83
N ILE A 36 -10.76 -29.42 -7.52
CA ILE A 36 -10.82 -29.44 -8.98
C ILE A 36 -9.76 -28.52 -9.60
N GLU A 37 -9.42 -27.43 -8.93
CA GLU A 37 -8.37 -26.50 -9.32
C GLU A 37 -7.00 -27.18 -9.38
N ALA A 38 -6.72 -28.12 -8.47
CA ALA A 38 -5.48 -28.88 -8.47
C ALA A 38 -5.45 -29.93 -9.60
N GLN A 39 -6.61 -30.52 -9.93
CA GLN A 39 -6.76 -31.50 -11.01
C GLN A 39 -6.66 -30.83 -12.38
N GLU A 40 -7.36 -29.71 -12.58
CA GLU A 40 -7.41 -28.96 -13.83
C GLU A 40 -6.22 -28.01 -13.98
N SER A 41 -5.50 -27.70 -12.89
CA SER A 41 -4.49 -26.63 -12.83
C SER A 41 -5.05 -25.27 -13.27
N VAL A 42 -6.32 -24.99 -12.94
CA VAL A 42 -7.02 -23.73 -13.24
C VAL A 42 -7.55 -23.13 -11.94
N VAL A 43 -7.26 -21.85 -11.68
CA VAL A 43 -7.79 -21.09 -10.53
C VAL A 43 -8.58 -19.89 -11.07
N LYS A 44 -9.74 -19.61 -10.47
CA LYS A 44 -10.62 -18.51 -10.88
C LYS A 44 -10.70 -17.44 -9.79
N LEU A 45 -10.40 -16.19 -10.15
CA LEU A 45 -10.39 -15.01 -9.28
C LEU A 45 -11.30 -13.94 -9.89
N SER A 46 -12.61 -14.11 -9.76
CA SER A 46 -13.61 -13.19 -10.36
C SER A 46 -13.67 -11.82 -9.70
N ASP A 47 -13.24 -11.74 -8.44
CA ASP A 47 -13.21 -10.54 -7.59
C ASP A 47 -11.94 -9.71 -7.76
N VAL A 48 -10.92 -10.23 -8.46
CA VAL A 48 -9.63 -9.58 -8.59
C VAL A 48 -9.54 -8.80 -9.90
N ASP A 49 -9.03 -7.57 -9.80
CA ASP A 49 -8.73 -6.74 -10.94
C ASP A 49 -7.58 -7.32 -11.80
N PRO A 50 -7.74 -7.48 -13.13
CA PRO A 50 -6.71 -8.08 -13.97
C PRO A 50 -5.40 -7.28 -14.06
N GLU A 51 -5.42 -5.96 -13.85
CA GLU A 51 -4.21 -5.13 -13.85
C GLU A 51 -3.42 -5.33 -12.55
N ALA A 52 -4.11 -5.33 -11.40
CA ALA A 52 -3.54 -5.68 -10.11
C ALA A 52 -2.95 -7.10 -10.12
N PHE A 53 -3.63 -8.07 -10.73
CA PHE A 53 -3.05 -9.41 -10.87
C PHE A 53 -1.86 -9.45 -11.83
N GLY A 54 -1.86 -8.61 -12.87
CA GLY A 54 -0.73 -8.47 -13.79
C GLY A 54 0.57 -8.05 -13.09
N THR A 55 0.50 -7.11 -12.15
CA THR A 55 1.66 -6.69 -11.34
C THR A 55 2.14 -7.81 -10.42
N PHE A 56 1.24 -8.58 -9.80
CA PHE A 56 1.60 -9.78 -9.04
C PHE A 56 2.26 -10.83 -9.93
N ALA A 57 1.72 -11.09 -11.13
CA ALA A 57 2.26 -12.04 -12.07
C ALA A 57 3.68 -11.65 -12.53
N SER A 58 3.93 -10.37 -12.80
CA SER A 58 5.28 -9.86 -13.11
C SER A 58 6.24 -10.03 -11.94
N TRP A 59 5.78 -9.69 -10.73
CA TRP A 59 6.56 -9.81 -9.50
C TRP A 59 6.98 -11.27 -9.22
N LEU A 60 6.12 -12.25 -9.49
CA LEU A 60 6.47 -13.68 -9.33
C LEU A 60 7.71 -14.11 -10.12
N TYR A 61 8.00 -13.44 -11.25
CA TYR A 61 9.17 -13.76 -12.07
C TYR A 61 10.38 -12.89 -11.77
N THR A 62 10.18 -11.66 -11.30
CA THR A 62 11.25 -10.66 -11.16
C THR A 62 11.67 -10.43 -9.70
N GLY A 63 10.81 -10.77 -8.74
CA GLY A 63 10.95 -10.41 -7.33
C GLY A 63 10.90 -8.90 -7.07
N LYS A 64 10.54 -8.10 -8.08
CA LYS A 64 10.55 -6.63 -8.04
C LYS A 64 9.16 -6.10 -8.28
N TYR A 65 8.77 -5.11 -7.50
CA TYR A 65 7.55 -4.36 -7.76
C TYR A 65 7.86 -3.27 -8.77
N SER A 66 7.30 -3.37 -9.97
CA SER A 66 7.29 -2.30 -10.96
C SER A 66 5.98 -1.52 -10.82
N PHE A 67 6.11 -0.24 -10.55
CA PHE A 67 5.09 0.74 -10.89
C PHE A 67 4.88 0.57 -12.38
N GLY A 68 3.64 0.32 -12.82
CA GLY A 68 3.33 -0.16 -14.17
C GLY A 68 4.19 0.52 -15.23
N ASP A 69 4.57 -0.22 -16.28
CA ASP A 69 5.39 0.27 -17.41
C ASP A 69 4.67 1.44 -18.12
N VAL A 70 4.65 2.61 -17.50
CA VAL A 70 4.37 3.88 -18.16
C VAL A 70 5.62 4.13 -18.99
N GLU A 71 5.51 4.34 -20.28
CA GLU A 71 6.63 4.78 -21.09
C GLU A 71 6.89 6.26 -20.73
N TRP A 72 8.04 6.54 -20.12
CA TRP A 72 8.28 7.75 -19.32
C TRP A 72 8.31 9.08 -20.08
N GLU A 73 8.16 9.11 -21.41
CA GLU A 73 8.40 10.32 -22.19
C GLU A 73 7.13 10.99 -22.78
N ASP A 74 6.07 10.27 -23.13
CA ASP A 74 4.91 10.86 -23.83
C ASP A 74 3.65 11.08 -22.95
N ASP A 75 3.56 10.43 -21.79
CA ASP A 75 2.29 10.34 -21.04
C ASP A 75 2.13 11.37 -19.89
N MET A 76 3.22 12.02 -19.47
CA MET A 76 3.22 12.99 -18.37
C MET A 76 2.35 14.23 -18.64
N GLU A 77 2.22 14.65 -19.90
CA GLU A 77 1.40 15.80 -20.31
C GLU A 77 -0.08 15.42 -20.51
N ARG A 78 -0.39 14.13 -20.70
CA ARG A 78 -1.74 13.61 -20.95
C ARG A 78 -2.49 13.16 -19.69
N LEU A 79 -1.78 12.70 -18.66
CA LEU A 79 -2.38 11.97 -17.53
C LEU A 79 -2.58 12.77 -16.24
N GLY A 80 -2.42 14.10 -16.23
CA GLY A 80 -2.73 14.92 -15.04
C GLY A 80 -2.07 14.34 -13.78
N ALA A 81 -0.75 14.28 -13.80
CA ALA A 81 0.10 13.51 -12.90
C ALA A 81 -0.27 13.62 -11.41
N SER A 82 -0.74 12.51 -10.80
CA SER A 82 -0.13 11.86 -9.62
C SER A 82 -0.87 10.60 -9.11
N VAL A 83 -2.14 10.35 -9.49
CA VAL A 83 -2.91 9.13 -9.11
C VAL A 83 -2.21 7.83 -9.53
N GLY A 84 -1.57 7.82 -10.69
CA GLY A 84 -1.19 6.61 -11.41
C GLY A 84 -0.05 5.79 -10.80
N ILE A 85 0.69 6.33 -9.82
CA ILE A 85 1.90 5.67 -9.30
C ILE A 85 1.61 4.97 -7.97
N TYR A 86 0.94 5.63 -7.01
CA TYR A 86 0.87 5.13 -5.64
C TYR A 86 -0.38 4.30 -5.32
N LEU A 87 -1.53 4.58 -5.93
CA LEU A 87 -2.74 3.75 -5.76
C LEU A 87 -2.50 2.28 -6.16
N PRO A 88 -1.77 1.98 -7.25
CA PRO A 88 -1.35 0.62 -7.56
C PRO A 88 -0.61 -0.09 -6.42
N CYS A 89 0.20 0.62 -5.62
CA CYS A 89 0.90 0.00 -4.48
C CYS A 89 -0.07 -0.48 -3.41
N VAL A 90 -1.09 0.32 -3.09
CA VAL A 90 -2.10 -0.05 -2.09
C VAL A 90 -2.98 -1.18 -2.61
N LYS A 91 -3.35 -1.16 -3.90
CA LYS A 91 -4.06 -2.29 -4.55
C LYS A 91 -3.21 -3.57 -4.56
N ALA A 92 -1.91 -3.45 -4.79
CA ALA A 92 -0.98 -4.58 -4.73
C ALA A 92 -0.82 -5.11 -3.30
N TYR A 93 -0.81 -4.22 -2.32
CA TYR A 93 -0.82 -4.59 -0.90
C TYR A 93 -2.08 -5.41 -0.58
N GLU A 94 -3.26 -4.89 -0.90
CA GLU A 94 -4.55 -5.56 -0.73
C GLU A 94 -4.57 -6.93 -1.41
N LEU A 95 -4.09 -7.00 -2.67
CA LEU A 95 -4.00 -8.25 -3.41
C LEU A 95 -3.06 -9.25 -2.75
N GLY A 96 -1.93 -8.78 -2.21
CA GLY A 96 -0.99 -9.59 -1.44
C GLY A 96 -1.65 -10.22 -0.22
N ASP A 97 -2.43 -9.46 0.54
CA ASP A 97 -3.24 -9.99 1.65
C ASP A 97 -4.29 -10.99 1.15
N ARG A 98 -5.05 -10.64 0.11
CA ARG A 98 -6.10 -11.49 -0.48
C ARG A 98 -5.58 -12.85 -0.99
N LEU A 99 -4.34 -12.87 -1.48
CA LEU A 99 -3.67 -14.07 -1.99
C LEU A 99 -2.77 -14.74 -0.94
N LEU A 100 -2.73 -14.26 0.30
CA LEU A 100 -1.81 -14.75 1.33
C LEU A 100 -0.35 -14.82 0.80
N ALA A 101 0.07 -13.75 0.13
CA ALA A 101 1.37 -13.58 -0.49
C ALA A 101 2.14 -12.50 0.27
N ASP A 102 2.56 -12.83 1.50
CA ASP A 102 3.18 -11.86 2.42
C ASP A 102 4.40 -11.16 1.82
N GLU A 103 5.23 -11.87 1.07
CA GLU A 103 6.41 -11.27 0.44
C GLU A 103 6.05 -10.22 -0.63
N TYR A 104 4.98 -10.45 -1.38
CA TYR A 104 4.46 -9.49 -2.35
C TYR A 104 3.89 -8.26 -1.65
N ARG A 105 3.04 -8.46 -0.62
CA ARG A 105 2.48 -7.38 0.20
C ARG A 105 3.58 -6.52 0.81
N ARG A 106 4.59 -7.14 1.43
CA ARG A 106 5.75 -6.45 1.98
C ARG A 106 6.50 -5.66 0.91
N THR A 107 6.69 -6.24 -0.28
CA THR A 107 7.37 -5.55 -1.38
C THR A 107 6.59 -4.31 -1.81
N ALA A 108 5.27 -4.39 -1.93
CA ALA A 108 4.40 -3.26 -2.27
C ALA A 108 4.45 -2.16 -1.19
N ASN A 109 4.31 -2.52 0.09
CA ASN A 109 4.46 -1.57 1.20
C ASN A 109 5.81 -0.85 1.17
N ASN A 110 6.89 -1.63 1.05
CA ASN A 110 8.24 -1.09 1.12
C ASN A 110 8.59 -0.26 -0.11
N ALA A 111 7.96 -0.52 -1.27
CA ALA A 111 8.07 0.32 -2.44
C ALA A 111 7.36 1.66 -2.19
N LEU A 112 6.11 1.64 -1.72
CA LEU A 112 5.35 2.85 -1.37
C LEU A 112 6.08 3.71 -0.33
N ALA A 113 6.52 3.12 0.78
CA ALA A 113 7.20 3.83 1.86
C ALA A 113 8.56 4.44 1.46
N LYS A 114 9.22 3.89 0.44
CA LYS A 114 10.50 4.42 -0.07
C LYS A 114 10.30 5.48 -1.16
N GLN A 115 9.26 5.36 -1.98
CA GLN A 115 9.05 6.23 -3.14
C GLN A 115 8.17 7.44 -2.85
N LEU A 116 7.19 7.32 -1.94
CA LEU A 116 6.37 8.44 -1.47
C LEU A 116 7.17 9.42 -0.57
N VAL A 117 8.50 9.46 -0.73
CA VAL A 117 9.41 10.45 -0.14
C VAL A 117 9.82 11.49 -1.19
N ASP A 118 9.61 11.25 -2.50
CA ASP A 118 9.88 12.25 -3.54
C ASP A 118 8.71 13.25 -3.67
N GLU A 119 8.94 14.42 -3.07
CA GLU A 119 7.95 15.44 -2.69
C GLU A 119 7.34 16.27 -3.85
N LEU A 120 7.68 16.02 -5.11
CA LEU A 120 7.52 17.04 -6.16
C LEU A 120 6.27 16.97 -7.03
N LEU A 121 5.50 15.87 -6.99
CA LEU A 121 4.43 15.64 -7.98
C LEU A 121 3.11 15.15 -7.41
N PHE A 122 2.92 15.08 -6.09
CA PHE A 122 1.74 14.42 -5.52
C PHE A 122 0.63 15.42 -5.12
N GLY A 123 -0.45 15.44 -5.90
CA GLY A 123 -1.60 16.33 -5.68
C GLY A 123 -2.48 15.90 -4.51
N ARG A 124 -3.13 16.87 -3.84
CA ARG A 124 -4.00 16.60 -2.68
C ARG A 124 -5.20 15.72 -3.00
N GLU A 125 -5.81 15.89 -4.18
CA GLU A 125 -6.92 15.05 -4.63
C GLU A 125 -6.53 13.57 -4.68
N ASP A 126 -5.35 13.30 -5.21
CA ASP A 126 -4.84 11.94 -5.41
C ASP A 126 -4.41 11.31 -4.10
N PHE A 127 -3.88 12.11 -3.18
CA PHE A 127 -3.63 11.67 -1.82
C PHE A 127 -4.92 11.30 -1.09
N TYR A 128 -5.98 12.12 -1.18
CA TYR A 128 -7.24 11.80 -0.54
C TYR A 128 -7.87 10.54 -1.14
N LYS A 129 -7.82 10.36 -2.47
CA LYS A 129 -8.23 9.10 -3.12
C LYS A 129 -7.45 7.90 -2.59
N LEU A 130 -6.13 8.03 -2.45
CA LEU A 130 -5.25 7.00 -1.89
C LEU A 130 -5.62 6.65 -0.44
N VAL A 131 -5.81 7.66 0.40
CA VAL A 131 -6.16 7.50 1.83
C VAL A 131 -7.53 6.85 1.98
N ILE A 132 -8.54 7.32 1.25
CA ILE A 132 -9.89 6.77 1.28
C ILE A 132 -9.83 5.28 0.92
N TYR A 133 -9.20 4.94 -0.20
CA TYR A 133 -9.05 3.55 -0.64
C TYR A 133 -8.30 2.70 0.40
N ALA A 134 -7.17 3.18 0.90
CA ALA A 134 -6.34 2.41 1.84
C ALA A 134 -7.11 2.07 3.13
N PHE A 135 -7.81 3.04 3.73
CA PHE A 135 -8.54 2.85 4.98
C PHE A 135 -9.84 2.05 4.81
N GLU A 136 -10.38 1.92 3.59
CA GLU A 136 -11.52 1.05 3.29
C GLU A 136 -11.11 -0.41 3.06
N HIS A 137 -9.94 -0.63 2.45
CA HIS A 137 -9.53 -1.95 1.97
C HIS A 137 -8.45 -2.64 2.82
N ILE A 138 -7.68 -1.90 3.61
CA ILE A 138 -6.56 -2.45 4.40
C ILE A 138 -6.93 -2.55 5.87
N ALA A 139 -6.47 -3.63 6.53
CA ALA A 139 -6.66 -3.81 7.97
C ALA A 139 -6.05 -2.65 8.78
N GLU A 140 -6.72 -2.30 9.88
CA GLU A 140 -6.40 -1.09 10.64
C GLU A 140 -5.03 -1.13 11.33
N ASP A 141 -4.52 -2.32 11.64
CA ASP A 141 -3.24 -2.56 12.30
C ASP A 141 -2.04 -2.45 11.36
N ARG A 142 -2.25 -2.12 10.08
CA ARG A 142 -1.17 -2.09 9.08
C ARG A 142 -0.41 -0.78 9.08
N ILE A 143 0.93 -0.89 8.98
CA ILE A 143 1.86 0.24 9.01
C ILE A 143 1.65 1.22 7.85
N VAL A 144 1.16 0.74 6.71
CA VAL A 144 0.87 1.57 5.53
C VAL A 144 -0.13 2.68 5.85
N LEU A 145 -1.13 2.40 6.70
CA LEU A 145 -2.13 3.40 7.08
C LEU A 145 -1.50 4.50 7.95
N GLN A 146 -0.64 4.12 8.88
CA GLN A 146 0.07 5.09 9.72
C GLN A 146 1.11 5.89 8.94
N PHE A 147 1.74 5.28 7.93
CA PHE A 147 2.62 6.00 7.01
C PHE A 147 1.89 7.13 6.29
N LEU A 148 0.70 6.88 5.75
CA LEU A 148 -0.11 7.92 5.09
C LEU A 148 -0.50 9.05 6.05
N VAL A 149 -0.91 8.71 7.28
CA VAL A 149 -1.21 9.71 8.33
C VAL A 149 0.00 10.60 8.61
N ASP A 150 1.17 9.98 8.83
CA ASP A 150 2.40 10.69 9.17
C ASP A 150 2.89 11.55 8.00
N TYR A 151 2.74 11.05 6.77
CA TYR A 151 3.06 11.79 5.54
C TYR A 151 2.27 13.09 5.49
N PHE A 152 0.94 13.03 5.65
CA PHE A 152 0.10 14.24 5.70
C PHE A 152 0.50 15.18 6.84
N CYS A 153 0.82 14.63 8.01
CA CYS A 153 1.18 15.44 9.16
C CYS A 153 2.51 16.19 8.97
N LYS A 154 3.47 15.61 8.25
CA LYS A 154 4.77 16.23 7.91
C LYS A 154 4.64 17.24 6.78
N PHE A 155 3.75 16.99 5.81
CA PHE A 155 3.60 17.81 4.61
C PHE A 155 2.16 18.35 4.45
N PRO A 156 1.64 19.14 5.42
CA PRO A 156 0.27 19.61 5.36
C PRO A 156 0.03 20.68 4.27
N ASN A 157 1.07 21.40 3.85
CA ASN A 157 0.99 22.60 3.01
C ASN A 157 1.93 22.56 1.80
N TYR A 158 1.77 21.59 0.90
CA TYR A 158 2.36 21.71 -0.44
C TYR A 158 1.49 22.66 -1.29
N GLU A 159 1.55 23.95 -0.97
CA GLU A 159 1.23 25.02 -1.92
C GLU A 159 2.38 25.09 -2.93
N ILE A 160 2.22 24.44 -4.07
CA ILE A 160 3.08 24.72 -5.23
C ILE A 160 2.80 26.17 -5.62
N LEU A 161 3.87 26.95 -5.79
CA LEU A 161 3.89 28.31 -6.32
C LEU A 161 2.74 28.60 -7.30
N GLY A 162 1.77 29.43 -6.88
CA GLY A 162 0.66 29.89 -7.71
C GLY A 162 -0.66 29.17 -7.41
N GLU A 163 -1.26 29.50 -6.27
CA GLU A 163 -2.58 29.00 -5.88
C GLU A 163 -3.62 29.18 -7.00
N SER A 164 -4.11 28.07 -7.53
CA SER A 164 -5.51 28.00 -7.92
C SER A 164 -6.31 27.72 -6.66
N PRO A 165 -7.47 28.37 -6.43
CA PRO A 165 -8.35 28.00 -5.33
C PRO A 165 -8.65 26.50 -5.36
N MET A 166 -8.75 25.91 -4.17
CA MET A 166 -9.04 24.49 -3.96
C MET A 166 -10.21 24.05 -4.85
N GLY A 167 -9.97 23.04 -5.69
CA GLY A 167 -10.96 22.52 -6.62
C GLY A 167 -12.19 21.97 -5.90
N THR A 168 -13.34 21.94 -6.57
CA THR A 168 -14.57 21.36 -6.02
C THR A 168 -14.43 19.87 -5.70
N GLU A 169 -13.59 19.15 -6.45
CA GLU A 169 -13.30 17.73 -6.24
C GLU A 169 -12.46 17.50 -4.98
N GLU A 170 -11.38 18.28 -4.77
CA GLU A 170 -10.62 18.25 -3.52
C GLU A 170 -11.51 18.47 -2.28
N ILE A 171 -12.43 19.45 -2.35
CA ILE A 171 -13.37 19.72 -1.24
C ILE A 171 -14.25 18.51 -0.95
N ALA A 172 -14.78 17.85 -1.98
CA ALA A 172 -15.64 16.68 -1.83
C ALA A 172 -14.86 15.51 -1.21
N LEU A 173 -13.68 15.17 -1.74
CA LEU A 173 -12.84 14.07 -1.24
C LEU A 173 -12.42 14.31 0.22
N ARG A 174 -12.11 15.56 0.58
CA ARG A 174 -11.78 15.91 1.97
C ARG A 174 -12.93 15.62 2.93
N GLN A 175 -14.18 15.79 2.50
CA GLN A 175 -15.37 15.47 3.31
C GLN A 175 -15.61 13.96 3.44
N GLU A 176 -15.08 13.17 2.51
CA GLU A 176 -15.18 11.70 2.49
C GLU A 176 -14.03 11.01 3.25
N LEU A 177 -13.07 11.77 3.79
CA LEU A 177 -11.94 11.20 4.52
C LEU A 177 -12.40 10.30 5.68
N PRO A 178 -11.86 9.07 5.81
CA PRO A 178 -12.30 8.12 6.81
C PRO A 178 -12.14 8.64 8.24
N ARG A 179 -13.12 8.36 9.10
CA ARG A 179 -13.08 8.78 10.52
C ARG A 179 -11.81 8.28 11.23
N ALA A 180 -11.39 7.05 10.97
CA ALA A 180 -10.19 6.46 11.55
C ALA A 180 -8.91 7.22 11.14
N TYR A 181 -8.81 7.62 9.86
CA TYR A 181 -7.73 8.47 9.37
C TYR A 181 -7.70 9.81 10.11
N MET A 182 -8.85 10.49 10.19
CA MET A 182 -8.95 11.78 10.88
C MET A 182 -8.60 11.68 12.38
N LEU A 183 -9.02 10.59 13.05
CA LEU A 183 -8.67 10.33 14.44
C LEU A 183 -7.15 10.21 14.63
N ARG A 184 -6.48 9.45 13.76
CA ARG A 184 -5.02 9.29 13.78
C ARG A 184 -4.31 10.61 13.48
N VAL A 185 -4.79 11.39 12.51
CA VAL A 185 -4.24 12.74 12.22
C VAL A 185 -4.36 13.66 13.44
N ILE A 186 -5.50 13.67 14.13
CA ILE A 186 -5.68 14.46 15.36
C ILE A 186 -4.70 13.99 16.44
N HIS A 187 -4.60 12.67 16.65
CA HIS A 187 -3.65 12.10 17.61
C HIS A 187 -2.20 12.51 17.29
N GLU A 188 -1.75 12.32 16.05
CA GLU A 188 -0.37 12.64 15.64
C GLU A 188 -0.06 14.13 15.72
N LYS A 189 -1.02 15.02 15.38
CA LYS A 189 -0.84 16.48 15.53
C LYS A 189 -0.82 16.93 16.99
N CYS A 190 -1.48 16.18 17.87
CA CYS A 190 -1.48 16.43 19.30
C CYS A 190 -0.34 15.71 20.04
N ASP A 191 0.36 14.76 19.41
CA ASP A 191 1.48 14.03 20.00
C ASP A 191 2.71 14.95 20.16
N PRO A 192 3.12 15.26 21.41
CA PRO A 192 4.30 16.07 21.67
C PRO A 192 5.59 15.51 21.03
N ARG A 193 5.67 14.19 20.78
CA ARG A 193 6.83 13.52 20.15
C ARG A 193 7.08 13.99 18.72
N LEU A 194 6.01 14.22 17.95
CA LEU A 194 6.10 14.75 16.58
C LEU A 194 6.31 16.27 16.55
N LEU A 195 5.95 16.96 17.63
CA LEU A 195 6.26 18.39 17.84
C LEU A 195 7.67 18.62 18.41
N GLY A 196 8.47 17.56 18.58
CA GLY A 196 9.86 17.63 19.04
C GLY A 196 10.03 17.76 20.56
N PHE A 197 9.01 17.45 21.36
CA PHE A 197 9.04 17.53 22.81
C PHE A 197 8.44 16.27 23.45
N CYS A 198 9.27 15.38 24.00
CA CYS A 198 8.77 14.33 24.88
C CYS A 198 9.65 14.22 26.13
N ASN A 199 9.06 14.33 27.32
CA ASN A 199 9.78 14.18 28.60
C ASN A 199 11.07 15.01 28.77
N GLY A 200 11.23 16.10 28.01
CA GLY A 200 12.44 16.94 28.04
C GLY A 200 13.64 16.41 27.25
N GLU A 201 13.53 15.26 26.56
CA GLU A 201 14.59 14.67 25.73
C GLU A 201 14.06 14.33 24.33
N ARG A 202 14.82 14.64 23.27
CA ARG A 202 14.47 14.22 21.90
C ARG A 202 14.85 12.75 21.74
N ASP A 203 13.87 11.87 21.55
CA ASP A 203 14.13 10.58 20.91
C ASP A 203 14.35 10.85 19.41
N GLU A 204 15.61 10.89 18.99
CA GLU A 204 16.02 11.18 17.61
C GLU A 204 15.78 9.98 16.67
N ARG A 205 15.31 8.83 17.17
CA ARG A 205 15.05 7.65 16.35
C ARG A 205 13.89 7.89 15.39
N GLU A 206 14.13 7.64 14.12
CA GLU A 206 13.10 7.70 13.08
C GLU A 206 12.08 6.57 13.23
N ARG A 207 10.84 6.79 12.80
CA ARG A 207 9.81 5.75 12.68
C ARG A 207 10.12 4.81 11.51
N CYS A 208 9.87 3.52 11.70
CA CYS A 208 9.95 2.52 10.63
C CYS A 208 8.58 2.35 9.97
N TYR A 209 8.52 2.56 8.65
CA TYR A 209 7.33 2.29 7.84
C TYR A 209 7.46 1.03 6.97
N LEU A 210 8.53 0.25 7.17
CA LEU A 210 8.78 -0.95 6.39
C LEU A 210 8.14 -2.17 7.08
N GLU A 211 7.59 -3.07 6.29
CA GLU A 211 7.29 -4.41 6.75
C GLU A 211 8.53 -5.29 6.61
N HIS A 212 8.93 -5.88 7.74
CA HIS A 212 10.05 -6.80 7.83
C HIS A 212 9.62 -8.23 7.51
N ALA A 213 10.54 -9.06 7.00
CA ALA A 213 10.26 -10.47 6.70
C ALA A 213 10.00 -11.32 7.96
N GLY A 214 10.37 -10.81 9.14
CA GLY A 214 10.03 -11.41 10.43
C GLY A 214 10.72 -10.72 11.60
N GLU A 215 10.46 -11.21 12.81
CA GLU A 215 10.91 -10.62 14.08
C GLU A 215 12.43 -10.43 14.16
N LYS A 216 13.22 -11.36 13.60
CA LYS A 216 14.69 -11.27 13.61
C LYS A 216 15.23 -10.11 12.78
N GLU A 217 14.54 -9.74 11.71
CA GLU A 217 14.91 -8.60 10.88
C GLU A 217 14.45 -7.30 11.54
N GLN A 218 13.21 -7.29 12.06
CA GLN A 218 12.66 -6.17 12.81
C GLN A 218 13.53 -5.82 14.04
N ALA A 219 13.98 -6.81 14.80
CA ALA A 219 14.84 -6.60 15.98
C ALA A 219 16.21 -5.99 15.65
N LYS A 220 16.65 -6.02 14.39
CA LYS A 220 17.89 -5.38 13.92
C LYS A 220 17.65 -3.96 13.38
N CYS A 221 16.40 -3.56 13.19
CA CYS A 221 16.06 -2.24 12.73
C CYS A 221 16.29 -1.22 13.86
N PRO A 222 17.06 -0.14 13.63
CA PRO A 222 17.33 0.86 14.67
C PRO A 222 16.18 1.87 14.87
N LYS A 223 15.10 1.73 14.08
CA LYS A 223 13.97 2.66 14.01
C LYS A 223 12.87 2.27 15.01
N LEU A 224 12.01 3.23 15.35
CA LEU A 224 10.84 2.98 16.17
C LEU A 224 9.82 2.13 15.41
N HIS A 225 9.25 1.13 16.07
CA HIS A 225 8.23 0.26 15.48
C HIS A 225 6.85 0.59 15.97
N MET A 226 5.87 0.44 15.07
CA MET A 226 4.47 0.64 15.39
C MET A 226 3.97 -0.49 16.30
N ASP A 227 3.25 -0.07 17.33
CA ASP A 227 2.45 -0.86 18.25
C ASP A 227 1.02 -0.31 18.15
N PHE A 228 0.09 -1.11 17.62
CA PHE A 228 -1.28 -0.67 17.34
C PHE A 228 -2.19 -1.04 18.52
N ASP A 229 -2.86 -0.03 19.09
CA ASP A 229 -3.88 -0.23 20.12
C ASP A 229 -5.25 -0.38 19.47
N GLU A 230 -5.74 -1.62 19.39
CA GLU A 230 -7.07 -1.96 18.84
C GLU A 230 -8.22 -1.28 19.60
N ARG A 231 -8.05 -0.94 20.89
CA ARG A 231 -9.11 -0.32 21.69
C ARG A 231 -9.28 1.15 21.35
N GLU A 232 -8.16 1.83 21.10
CA GLU A 232 -8.14 3.25 20.76
C GLU A 232 -8.20 3.48 19.24
N GLY A 233 -7.84 2.48 18.43
CA GLY A 233 -7.69 2.60 16.99
C GLY A 233 -6.47 3.44 16.60
N LEU A 234 -5.45 3.47 17.45
CA LEU A 234 -4.29 4.35 17.37
C LEU A 234 -2.97 3.59 17.29
N ALA A 235 -2.01 4.18 16.59
CA ALA A 235 -0.66 3.66 16.48
C ALA A 235 0.28 4.40 17.43
N HIS A 236 1.12 3.65 18.14
CA HIS A 236 2.20 4.19 18.96
C HIS A 236 3.54 3.68 18.45
N PHE A 237 4.60 4.48 18.61
CA PHE A 237 5.94 4.09 18.18
C PHE A 237 6.86 3.93 19.39
N LYS A 238 7.59 2.81 19.46
CA LYS A 238 8.48 2.43 20.57
C LYS A 238 9.83 1.93 20.07
#